data_AF-A0A3B9NV14-F1
#
_entry.id   AF-A0A3B9NV14-F1
#
_cell.length_a   1.000
_cell.length_b   1.000
_cell.length_c   1.000
_cell.angle_alpha   90.00
_cell.angle_beta   90.00
_cell.angle_gamma   90.00
#
_symmetry.space_group_name_H-M   'P 1'
#
loop_
_entity.id
_entity.type
_entity.pdbx_description
1 polymer ?
#
loop_
_entity_poly.entity_id
_entity_poly.type
_entity_poly.pdbx_seq_one_letter_code
_entity_poly.pdbx_strand_id
1 'polypeptide(L)'
;MSANILLVLVMLLGTGVVLGRCIELSALLSRKAWMGHPFQFVGFSVSVALTAGGAVGVLFFWGYGQVLLLVGIAGWFYFNRRM
;
A
#
# COMPACT_ATOMS: atom_id res chain seq x y z
N MET A 1 27.40 -5.41 -12.58
CA MET A 1 27.25 -5.27 -11.11
C MET A 1 26.59 -3.96 -10.69
N SER A 2 26.95 -2.80 -11.28
CA SER A 2 26.34 -1.49 -10.96
C SER A 2 24.83 -1.38 -11.23
N ALA A 3 24.33 -2.00 -12.30
CA ALA A 3 22.89 -1.96 -12.65
C ALA A 3 21.98 -2.61 -11.60
N ASN A 4 22.44 -3.68 -10.94
CA ASN A 4 21.65 -4.36 -9.90
C ASN A 4 21.57 -3.53 -8.61
N ILE A 5 22.63 -2.79 -8.28
CA ILE A 5 22.67 -1.90 -7.11
C ILE A 5 21.70 -0.73 -7.31
N LEU A 6 21.70 -0.14 -8.51
CA LEU A 6 20.73 0.90 -8.89
C LEU A 6 19.29 0.41 -8.78
N LEU A 7 18.99 -0.79 -9.28
CA LEU A 7 17.67 -1.40 -9.18
C LEU A 7 17.21 -1.59 -7.72
N VAL A 8 18.09 -2.12 -6.87
CA VAL A 8 17.77 -2.31 -5.44
C VAL A 8 17.55 -0.96 -4.74
N LEU A 9 18.37 0.05 -5.02
CA LEU A 9 18.19 1.39 -4.46
C LEU A 9 16.86 2.02 -4.90
N VAL A 10 16.49 1.87 -6.17
CA VAL A 10 15.19 2.34 -6.69
C VAL A 10 14.03 1.62 -6.02
N MET A 11 14.12 0.29 -5.85
CA MET A 11 13.10 -0.50 -5.15
C MET A 11 12.97 -0.09 -3.67
N LEU A 12 14.09 0.21 -3.01
CA LEU A 12 14.12 0.62 -1.61
C LEU A 12 13.50 2.01 -1.44
N LEU A 13 13.85 2.97 -2.31
CA LEU A 13 13.23 4.29 -2.35
C LEU A 13 11.73 4.20 -2.66
N GLY A 14 11.34 3.40 -3.66
CA GLY A 14 9.94 3.19 -4.02
C GLY A 14 9.13 2.59 -2.87
N THR A 15 9.69 1.58 -2.19
CA THR A 15 9.07 0.97 -1.01
C THR A 15 8.93 1.98 0.13
N GLY A 16 9.96 2.80 0.37
CA GLY A 16 9.93 3.87 1.37
C GLY A 16 8.82 4.90 1.11
N VAL A 17 8.65 5.34 -0.13
CA VAL A 17 7.56 6.26 -0.52
C VAL A 17 6.19 5.62 -0.30
N VAL A 18 6.01 4.36 -0.72
CA VAL A 18 4.74 3.64 -0.55
C VAL A 18 4.40 3.47 0.93
N LEU A 19 5.38 3.10 1.76
CA LEU A 19 5.19 2.96 3.21
C LEU A 19 4.87 4.32 3.87
N GLY A 20 5.57 5.39 3.48
CA GLY A 20 5.27 6.74 3.96
C GLY A 20 3.83 7.15 3.70
N ARG A 21 3.34 6.91 2.47
CA ARG A 21 1.92 7.14 2.14
C ARG A 21 0.98 6.26 2.95
N CYS A 22 1.28 4.97 3.13
CA CYS A 22 0.48 4.07 3.97
C CYS A 22 0.36 4.57 5.42
N ILE A 23 1.41 5.17 5.96
CA ILE A 23 1.40 5.77 7.30
C ILE A 23 0.49 7.01 7.33
N GLU A 24 0.61 7.92 6.37
CA GLU A 24 -0.27 9.10 6.29
C GLU A 24 -1.75 8.71 6.21
N LEU A 25 -2.07 7.69 5.40
CA LEU A 25 -3.45 7.23 5.22
C LEU A 25 -3.98 6.50 6.45
N SER A 26 -3.11 5.76 7.15
CA SER A 26 -3.49 5.11 8.40
C SER A 26 -3.73 6.12 9.51
N ALA A 27 -3.02 7.26 9.51
CA ALA A 27 -3.33 8.38 10.39
C ALA A 27 -4.68 9.05 10.05
N LEU A 28 -5.05 9.10 8.76
CA LEU A 28 -6.34 9.61 8.28
C LEU A 28 -7.51 8.62 8.47
N LEU A 29 -7.22 7.35 8.73
CA LEU A 29 -8.18 6.28 9.08
C LEU A 29 -8.73 6.49 10.51
N SER A 30 -9.34 7.66 10.77
CA SER A 30 -10.06 7.91 12.02
C SER A 30 -11.45 7.26 11.95
N ARG A 31 -11.70 6.29 12.83
CA ARG A 31 -12.99 5.57 12.95
C ARG A 31 -14.20 6.52 13.10
N LYS A 32 -13.99 7.73 13.64
CA LYS A 32 -15.02 8.77 13.77
C LYS A 32 -15.52 9.30 12.42
N ALA A 33 -14.66 9.36 11.40
CA ALA A 33 -15.05 9.87 10.07
C ALA A 33 -15.85 8.85 9.26
N TRP A 34 -15.86 7.57 9.68
CA TRP A 34 -16.40 6.45 8.89
C TRP A 34 -17.62 5.75 9.52
N MET A 35 -18.26 6.37 10.53
CA MET A 35 -19.38 5.75 11.27
C MET A 35 -20.60 5.33 10.42
N GLY A 36 -20.70 5.77 9.16
CA GLY A 36 -21.78 5.37 8.24
C GLY A 36 -21.44 4.26 7.23
N HIS A 37 -20.17 3.89 7.04
CA HIS A 37 -19.75 2.96 5.96
C HIS A 37 -18.67 1.96 6.40
N PRO A 38 -19.01 1.00 7.30
CA PRO A 38 -18.04 0.06 7.87
C PRO A 38 -17.37 -0.83 6.81
N PHE A 39 -18.10 -1.24 5.75
CA PHE A 39 -17.53 -2.04 4.67
C PHE A 39 -16.44 -1.30 3.89
N GLN A 40 -16.61 0.00 3.67
CA GLN A 40 -15.62 0.81 2.94
C GLN A 40 -14.40 1.09 3.82
N PHE A 41 -14.59 1.30 5.13
CA PHE A 41 -13.49 1.43 6.09
C PHE A 41 -12.64 0.16 6.13
N VAL A 42 -13.27 -1.01 6.26
CA VAL A 42 -12.55 -2.29 6.27
C VAL A 42 -11.86 -2.52 4.93
N GLY A 43 -12.56 -2.34 3.80
CA GLY A 43 -11.99 -2.49 2.46
C GLY A 43 -10.77 -1.59 2.23
N PHE A 44 -10.85 -0.33 2.64
CA PHE A 44 -9.74 0.61 2.52
C PHE A 44 -8.56 0.24 3.43
N SER A 45 -8.81 -0.14 4.69
CA SER A 45 -7.76 -0.55 5.63
C SER A 45 -7.01 -1.81 5.14
N VAL A 46 -7.75 -2.78 4.60
CA VAL A 46 -7.18 -3.98 3.97
C VAL A 46 -6.36 -3.59 2.73
N SER A 47 -6.86 -2.66 1.92
CA SER A 47 -6.15 -2.19 0.72
C SER A 47 -4.81 -1.54 1.07
N VAL A 48 -4.78 -0.71 2.12
CA VAL A 48 -3.53 -0.09 2.63
C VAL A 48 -2.57 -1.15 3.14
N ALA A 49 -3.06 -2.14 3.91
CA ALA A 49 -2.24 -3.23 4.42
C ALA A 49 -1.64 -4.10 3.29
N LEU A 50 -2.44 -4.42 2.26
CA LEU A 50 -1.99 -5.16 1.08
C LEU A 50 -0.98 -4.36 0.26
N THR A 51 -1.16 -3.04 0.14
CA THR A 51 -0.22 -2.18 -0.57
C THR A 51 1.14 -2.12 0.15
N ALA A 52 1.13 -1.94 1.48
CA ALA A 52 2.34 -1.93 2.30
C ALA A 52 3.03 -3.30 2.28
N GLY A 53 2.28 -4.39 2.50
CA GLY A 53 2.80 -5.75 2.46
C GLY A 53 3.33 -6.16 1.08
N GLY A 54 2.64 -5.74 0.02
CA GLY A 54 3.07 -5.94 -1.36
C GLY A 54 4.36 -5.20 -1.69
N ALA A 55 4.51 -3.94 -1.25
CA ALA A 55 5.74 -3.17 -1.46
C ALA A 55 6.95 -3.83 -0.77
N VAL A 56 6.78 -4.27 0.48
CA VAL A 56 7.81 -5.05 1.19
C VAL A 56 8.08 -6.38 0.46
N GLY A 57 7.03 -7.07 0.00
CA GLY A 57 7.17 -8.31 -0.78
C GLY A 57 7.98 -8.10 -2.07
N VAL A 58 7.77 -6.99 -2.78
CA VAL A 58 8.56 -6.63 -3.98
C VAL A 58 10.03 -6.40 -3.61
N LEU A 59 10.30 -5.69 -2.50
CA LEU A 59 11.67 -5.44 -2.03
C LEU A 59 12.42 -6.72 -1.70
N PHE A 60 11.74 -7.72 -1.11
CA PHE A 60 12.31 -9.03 -0.78
C PHE A 60 12.23 -10.06 -1.92
N PHE A 61 11.88 -9.64 -3.14
CA PHE A 61 11.72 -10.52 -4.30
C PHE A 61 10.73 -11.68 -4.08
N TRP A 62 9.71 -11.46 -3.24
CA TRP A 62 8.64 -12.42 -3.05
C TRP A 62 7.73 -12.42 -4.29
N GLY A 63 7.58 -13.59 -4.93
CA GLY A 63 6.85 -13.72 -6.21
C GLY A 63 5.42 -13.18 -6.22
N TYR A 64 4.73 -13.17 -5.07
CA TYR A 64 3.38 -12.63 -4.94
C TYR A 64 3.33 -11.15 -4.52
N GLY A 65 4.47 -10.54 -4.20
CA GLY A 65 4.53 -9.15 -3.71
C GLY A 65 3.97 -8.15 -4.71
N GLN A 66 4.27 -8.34 -6.01
CA GLN A 66 3.76 -7.47 -7.08
C GLN A 66 2.22 -7.54 -7.18
N VAL A 67 1.66 -8.74 -7.07
CA VAL A 67 0.21 -8.95 -7.13
C VAL A 67 -0.47 -8.33 -5.93
N LEU A 68 0.06 -8.54 -4.72
CA LEU A 68 -0.44 -7.93 -3.48
C LEU A 68 -0.42 -6.40 -3.56
N LEU A 69 0.64 -5.82 -4.12
CA LEU A 69 0.77 -4.38 -4.32
C LEU A 69 -0.29 -3.87 -5.29
N LEU A 70 -0.49 -4.52 -6.44
CA LEU A 70 -1.50 -4.12 -7.42
C LEU A 70 -2.93 -4.27 -6.89
N VAL A 71 -3.22 -5.36 -6.18
CA VAL A 71 -4.52 -5.59 -5.55
C VAL A 71 -4.78 -4.54 -4.47
N GLY A 72 -3.77 -4.22 -3.66
CA GLY A 72 -3.84 -3.14 -2.68
C GLY A 72 -4.17 -1.78 -3.33
N ILE A 73 -3.47 -1.42 -4.40
CA ILE A 73 -3.71 -0.18 -5.16
C ILE A 73 -5.10 -0.16 -5.79
N ALA A 74 -5.55 -1.27 -6.38
CA ALA A 74 -6.87 -1.38 -6.98
C ALA A 74 -7.98 -1.22 -5.93
N GLY A 75 -7.84 -1.86 -4.78
CA GLY A 75 -8.73 -1.67 -3.63
C GLY A 75 -8.71 -0.22 -3.16
N TRP A 76 -7.55 0.43 -3.21
CA TRP A 76 -7.42 1.83 -2.91
C TRP A 76 -8.27 2.69 -3.86
N PHE A 77 -8.19 2.52 -5.18
CA PHE A 77 -9.07 3.23 -6.12
C PHE A 77 -10.56 2.95 -5.92
N TYR A 78 -10.91 1.72 -5.53
CA TYR A 78 -12.31 1.33 -5.34
C TYR A 78 -12.93 1.91 -4.06
N PHE A 79 -12.19 1.87 -2.95
CA PHE A 79 -12.67 2.29 -1.64
C PHE A 79 -12.35 3.75 -1.29
N ASN A 80 -11.36 4.37 -1.95
CA ASN A 80 -11.01 5.80 -1.76
C ASN A 80 -12.00 6.78 -2.42
N ARG A 81 -13.12 6.29 -2.96
CA ARG A 81 -14.11 7.10 -3.68
C ARG A 81 -14.91 8.09 -2.80
N ARG A 82 -14.49 8.32 -1.54
CA ARG A 82 -15.20 9.12 -0.54
C ARG A 82 -14.30 9.96 0.37
N MET A 83 -13.13 10.40 -0.11
CA MET A 83 -12.72 11.77 0.21
C MET A 83 -13.51 12.71 -0.70
#